data_AF-U3TAI2-F1
#
_entry.id   AF-U3TAI2-F1
#
_cell.length_a   1.000
_cell.length_b   1.000
_cell.length_c   1.000
_cell.angle_alpha   90.00
_cell.angle_beta   90.00
_cell.angle_gamma   90.00
#
_symmetry.space_group_name_H-M   'P 1'
#
loop_
_entity.id
_entity.type
_entity.pdbx_description
1 polymer ?
#
loop_
_entity_poly.entity_id
_entity_poly.type
_entity_poly.pdbx_seq_one_letter_code
_entity_poly.pdbx_strand_id
1 'polypeptide(L)'
;LGLLQSHSQEQLYFQGDSPYGSVEDDHAPFLRKGVPVLHLIATPFPRVWHTLEDTEANLDRPTIENLSKILAAFLAEYLWL
;
A
#
# COMPACT_ATOMS: atom_id res chain seq x y z
N LEU A 1 -10.45 -14.36 -13.43
CA LEU A 1 -9.04 -14.46 -13.88
C LEU A 1 -8.09 -14.98 -12.80
N GLY A 2 -8.41 -14.98 -11.49
CA GLY A 2 -7.66 -15.75 -10.49
C GLY A 2 -6.16 -15.39 -10.38
N LEU A 3 -5.79 -14.17 -10.76
CA LEU A 3 -4.39 -13.74 -10.84
C LEU A 3 -3.79 -13.33 -9.49
N LEU A 4 -4.65 -13.05 -8.51
CA LEU A 4 -4.25 -12.69 -7.16
C LEU A 4 -4.27 -13.93 -6.26
N GLN A 5 -3.28 -14.03 -5.38
CA GLN A 5 -3.24 -15.00 -4.30
C GLN A 5 -4.40 -14.76 -3.34
N SER A 6 -5.07 -15.83 -2.92
CA SER A 6 -6.13 -15.76 -1.93
C SER A 6 -5.57 -15.58 -0.53
N HIS A 7 -6.31 -14.84 0.29
CA HIS A 7 -6.09 -14.73 1.72
C HIS A 7 -7.03 -15.65 2.48
N SER A 8 -6.69 -15.96 3.74
CA SER A 8 -7.60 -16.69 4.64
C SER A 8 -8.86 -15.89 4.98
N GLN A 9 -8.79 -14.57 4.85
CA GLN A 9 -9.92 -13.64 4.95
C GLN A 9 -9.91 -12.67 3.76
N GLU A 10 -11.07 -12.23 3.31
CA GLU A 10 -11.18 -11.26 2.22
C GLU A 10 -10.51 -9.94 2.61
N GLN A 11 -9.59 -9.45 1.77
CA GLN A 11 -8.79 -8.26 2.04
C GLN A 11 -9.04 -7.19 0.97
N LEU A 12 -9.49 -6.01 1.39
CA LEU A 12 -9.46 -4.81 0.56
C LEU A 12 -8.09 -4.15 0.70
N TYR A 13 -7.37 -4.02 -0.40
CA TYR A 13 -6.05 -3.36 -0.42
C TYR A 13 -6.13 -1.84 -0.34
N PHE A 14 -7.15 -1.25 -0.97
CA PHE A 14 -7.35 0.19 -1.01
C PHE A 14 -8.73 0.52 -0.47
N GLN A 15 -8.77 1.46 0.47
CA GLN A 15 -9.99 1.96 1.08
C GLN A 15 -10.05 3.47 0.79
N GLY A 16 -11.23 3.96 0.39
CA GLY A 16 -11.38 5.36 -0.03
C GLY A 16 -11.30 6.35 1.12
N ASP A 17 -12.08 6.12 2.17
CA ASP A 17 -12.12 6.98 3.34
C ASP A 17 -11.42 6.29 4.53
N SER A 18 -10.33 6.89 5.00
CA SER A 18 -9.69 6.48 6.24
C SER A 18 -10.28 7.28 7.40
N PRO A 19 -10.73 6.64 8.50
CA PRO A 19 -11.12 7.36 9.71
C PRO A 19 -9.92 8.00 10.43
N TYR A 20 -8.70 7.72 9.97
CA TYR A 20 -7.46 8.27 10.49
C TYR A 20 -7.08 9.58 9.79
N GLY A 21 -6.41 10.48 10.51
CA GLY A 21 -5.91 11.74 9.95
C GLY A 21 -4.81 11.52 8.90
N SER A 22 -4.42 12.60 8.21
CA SER A 22 -3.31 12.57 7.25
C SER A 22 -2.01 12.14 7.92
N VAL A 23 -1.25 11.27 7.25
CA VAL A 23 0.08 10.83 7.70
C VAL A 23 1.12 11.82 7.21
N GLU A 24 1.96 12.34 8.11
CA GLU A 24 3.17 13.09 7.71
C GLU A 24 4.26 12.11 7.30
N ASP A 25 4.77 12.27 6.09
CA ASP A 25 5.78 11.41 5.48
C ASP A 25 6.55 12.20 4.40
N ASP A 26 7.46 11.54 3.68
CA ASP A 26 8.33 12.15 2.68
C ASP A 26 7.58 12.93 1.57
N HIS A 27 6.31 12.65 1.35
CA HIS A 27 5.48 13.34 0.35
C HIS A 27 5.10 14.77 0.77
N ALA A 28 5.11 15.11 2.07
CA ALA A 28 4.55 16.35 2.58
C ALA A 28 5.16 17.63 1.95
N PRO A 29 6.50 17.73 1.72
CA PRO A 29 7.09 18.86 1.01
C PRO A 29 6.64 19.00 -0.45
N PHE A 30 6.32 17.90 -1.13
CA PHE A 30 5.85 17.89 -2.51
C PHE A 30 4.39 18.30 -2.60
N LEU A 31 3.56 17.77 -1.70
CA LEU A 31 2.15 18.13 -1.61
C LEU A 31 1.97 19.62 -1.34
N ARG A 32 2.76 20.20 -0.42
CA ARG A 32 2.78 21.66 -0.16
C ARG A 32 3.15 22.51 -1.36
N LYS A 33 3.80 21.93 -2.38
CA LYS A 33 4.17 22.60 -3.63
C LYS A 33 3.20 22.30 -4.79
N GLY A 34 2.07 21.64 -4.51
CA GLY A 34 1.03 21.36 -5.49
C GLY A 34 1.29 20.14 -6.37
N VAL A 35 2.25 19.27 -6.00
CA VAL A 35 2.45 17.99 -6.69
C VAL A 35 1.29 17.05 -6.31
N PRO A 36 0.57 16.44 -7.28
CA PRO A 36 -0.40 15.40 -6.97
C PRO A 36 0.30 14.18 -6.36
N VAL A 37 -0.22 13.68 -5.24
CA VAL A 37 0.36 12.55 -4.50
C VAL A 37 -0.66 11.44 -4.37
N LEU A 38 -0.26 10.22 -4.73
CA LEU A 38 -0.92 8.98 -4.31
C LEU A 38 -0.06 8.34 -3.22
N HIS A 39 -0.41 8.54 -1.94
CA HIS A 39 0.34 8.03 -0.80
C HIS A 39 -0.16 6.64 -0.41
N LEU A 40 0.55 5.60 -0.87
CA LEU A 40 0.23 4.21 -0.57
C LEU A 40 0.80 3.81 0.78
N ILE A 41 0.07 4.12 1.85
CA ILE A 41 0.43 3.79 3.23
C ILE A 41 -0.75 3.12 3.96
N ALA A 42 -0.46 2.14 4.82
CA ALA A 42 -1.50 1.46 5.59
C ALA A 42 -1.95 2.33 6.76
N THR A 43 -3.26 2.49 6.97
CA THR A 43 -3.83 3.09 8.19
C THR A 43 -4.92 2.17 8.74
N PRO A 44 -4.76 1.60 9.95
CA PRO A 44 -3.65 1.81 10.90
C PRO A 44 -2.31 1.23 10.37
N PHE A 45 -1.19 1.71 10.91
CA PHE A 45 0.12 1.11 10.63
C PHE A 45 0.17 -0.36 11.07
N PRO A 46 1.02 -1.19 10.45
CA PRO A 46 1.25 -2.55 10.90
C PRO A 46 1.60 -2.59 12.39
N ARG A 47 1.11 -3.59 13.12
CA ARG A 47 1.35 -3.73 14.57
C ARG A 47 2.84 -3.79 14.95
N VAL A 48 3.67 -4.21 14.00
CA VAL A 48 5.13 -4.35 14.18
C VAL A 48 5.90 -3.06 13.89
N TRP A 49 5.25 -1.99 13.40
CA TRP A 49 5.90 -0.72 13.07
C TRP A 49 6.69 -0.16 14.27
N HIS A 50 7.95 0.23 14.02
CA HIS A 50 8.90 0.72 15.03
C HIS A 50 9.18 -0.26 16.19
N THR A 51 9.08 -1.56 15.92
CA THR A 51 9.51 -2.62 16.85
C THR A 51 10.63 -3.47 16.23
N LEU A 52 11.33 -4.25 17.06
CA LEU A 52 12.29 -5.26 16.57
C LEU A 52 11.61 -6.42 15.84
N GLU A 53 10.28 -6.50 15.87
CA GLU A 53 9.50 -7.52 15.15
C GLU A 53 9.27 -7.14 13.68
N ASP A 54 9.58 -5.91 13.26
CA ASP A 54 9.55 -5.53 11.84
C ASP A 54 10.69 -6.21 11.08
N THR A 55 10.44 -7.46 10.71
CA THR A 55 11.42 -8.40 10.17
C THR A 55 10.82 -9.18 9.01
N GLU A 56 11.67 -9.80 8.21
CA GLU A 56 11.25 -10.64 7.09
C GLU A 56 10.25 -11.73 7.48
N ALA A 57 10.39 -12.29 8.68
CA ALA A 57 9.51 -13.36 9.18
C ALA A 57 8.06 -12.90 9.36
N ASN A 58 7.82 -11.60 9.55
CA ASN A 58 6.49 -11.02 9.74
C ASN A 58 5.90 -10.41 8.46
N LEU A 59 6.54 -10.62 7.30
CA LEU A 59 5.99 -10.22 6.01
C LEU A 59 4.92 -11.20 5.52
N ASP A 60 3.81 -10.67 5.02
CA ASP A 60 2.78 -11.46 4.34
C ASP A 60 3.08 -11.56 2.82
N ARG A 61 3.63 -12.71 2.41
CA ARG A 61 4.04 -12.94 1.01
C ARG A 61 2.89 -12.85 -0.01
N PRO A 62 1.70 -13.41 0.25
CA PRO A 62 0.55 -13.26 -0.65
C PRO A 62 0.16 -11.79 -0.88
N THR A 63 0.13 -10.97 0.17
CA THR A 63 -0.14 -9.52 0.08
C THR A 63 0.89 -8.83 -0.80
N ILE A 64 2.17 -9.11 -0.58
CA ILE A 64 3.27 -8.49 -1.34
C ILE A 64 3.17 -8.85 -2.83
N GLU A 65 2.93 -10.11 -3.16
CA GLU A 65 2.79 -10.57 -4.55
C GLU A 65 1.59 -9.90 -5.24
N ASN A 66 0.47 -9.80 -4.53
CA ASN A 66 -0.74 -9.16 -5.04
C ASN A 66 -0.55 -7.67 -5.27
N LEU A 67 -0.01 -6.94 -4.30
CA LEU A 67 0.30 -5.52 -4.45
C LEU A 67 1.29 -5.28 -5.59
N SER A 68 2.29 -6.16 -5.76
CA SER A 68 3.25 -6.06 -6.87
C SER A 68 2.56 -6.18 -8.23
N LYS A 69 1.64 -7.15 -8.40
CA LYS A 69 0.85 -7.31 -9.62
C LYS A 69 -0.06 -6.11 -9.88
N ILE A 70 -0.73 -5.62 -8.85
CA ILE A 70 -1.61 -4.45 -8.93
C ILE A 70 -0.82 -3.21 -9.37
N LEU A 71 0.34 -2.95 -8.77
CA LEU A 71 1.18 -1.79 -9.11
C LEU A 71 1.77 -1.91 -10.52
N ALA A 72 2.14 -3.13 -10.95
CA ALA A 72 2.60 -3.36 -12.31
C ALA A 72 1.49 -3.06 -13.33
N ALA A 73 0.27 -3.53 -13.07
CA ALA A 73 -0.89 -3.24 -13.92
C ALA A 73 -1.22 -1.74 -13.93
N PHE A 74 -1.25 -1.10 -12.75
CA PHE A 74 -1.47 0.35 -12.63
C PHE A 74 -0.45 1.15 -13.44
N LEU A 75 0.85 0.80 -13.34
CA LEU A 75 1.90 1.49 -14.08
C LEU A 75 1.79 1.26 -15.58
N ALA A 76 1.48 0.02 -16.01
CA ALA A 76 1.26 -0.29 -17.41
C ALA A 76 0.10 0.53 -18.00
N GLU A 77 -1.04 0.56 -17.31
CA GLU A 77 -2.19 1.37 -17.73
C GLU A 77 -1.87 2.86 -17.75
N TYR A 78 -1.21 3.38 -16.70
CA TYR A 78 -0.85 4.81 -16.60
C TYR A 78 0.11 5.26 -17.71
N LEU A 79 1.01 4.36 -18.14
CA LEU A 79 1.98 4.61 -19.21
C LEU A 79 1.49 4.19 -20.60
N TRP A 80 0.25 3.71 -20.72
CA TRP A 80 -0.36 3.25 -21.98
C TRP A 80 0.41 2.09 -22.65
N LEU A 81 0.85 1.12 -21.83
CA LEU A 81 1.50 -0.11 -22.26
C LEU A 81 0.52 -1.27 -22.52
#